data_AF-A0A7J6QLK3-F1
#
_entry.id   AF-A0A7J6QLK3-F1
#
_cell.length_a   1.000
_cell.length_b   1.000
_cell.length_c   1.000
_cell.angle_alpha   90.00
_cell.angle_beta   90.00
_cell.angle_gamma   90.00
#
_symmetry.space_group_name_H-M   'P 1'
#
loop_
_entity.id
_entity.type
_entity.pdbx_description
1 polymer ?
#
loop_
_entity_poly.entity_id
_entity_poly.type
_entity_poly.pdbx_seq_one_letter_code
_entity_poly.pdbx_strand_id
1 'polypeptide(L)'
;VSSLMAVGVAARLLSAQETRQRQTAVRKEMKERKVDILFVTPERIAKSAQFMNLLGRLHKSEGIGLIAVDESHCISQWGHDFRQDYLKLGMLRKHFPGVPIVATTATATPQ
;
A
#
# COMPACT_ATOMS: atom_id res chain seq x y z
N VAL A 1 9.29 4.14 7.56
CA VAL A 1 8.77 3.17 8.56
C VAL A 1 9.45 3.32 9.92
N SER A 2 10.77 3.25 10.01
CA SER A 2 11.51 3.34 11.28
C SER A 2 11.17 4.60 12.09
N SER A 3 11.07 5.76 11.46
CA SER A 3 10.71 7.01 12.14
C SER A 3 9.30 7.00 12.75
N LEU A 4 8.34 6.34 12.11
CA LEU A 4 6.98 6.17 12.66
C LEU A 4 6.99 5.22 13.86
N MET A 5 7.75 4.13 13.77
CA MET A 5 7.89 3.19 14.89
C MET A 5 8.59 3.85 16.09
N ALA A 6 9.56 4.72 15.86
CA ALA A 6 10.28 5.45 16.93
C ALA A 6 9.36 6.38 17.74
N VAL A 7 8.26 6.85 17.16
CA VAL A 7 7.24 7.68 17.83
C VAL A 7 6.02 6.88 18.29
N GLY A 8 6.10 5.55 18.29
CA GLY A 8 5.07 4.65 18.84
C GLY A 8 3.96 4.24 17.86
N VAL A 9 4.04 4.61 16.58
CA VAL A 9 3.06 4.17 15.56
C VAL A 9 3.35 2.73 15.13
N ALA A 10 2.33 1.87 15.09
CA ALA A 10 2.48 0.49 14.63
C ALA A 10 2.56 0.40 13.10
N ALA A 11 3.63 0.95 12.54
CA ALA A 11 3.91 0.93 11.11
C ALA A 11 4.65 -0.36 10.70
N ARG A 12 4.27 -0.95 9.57
CA ARG A 12 4.91 -2.15 9.00
C ARG A 12 5.20 -2.00 7.52
N LEU A 13 6.24 -2.67 7.04
CA LEU A 13 6.59 -2.78 5.62
C LEU A 13 6.36 -4.21 5.15
N LEU A 14 5.76 -4.37 3.97
CA LEU A 14 5.67 -5.65 3.26
C LEU A 14 6.39 -5.54 1.90
N SER A 15 7.72 -5.69 1.93
CA SER A 15 8.59 -5.66 0.74
C SER A 15 9.01 -7.06 0.31
N ALA A 16 9.38 -7.21 -0.96
CA ALA A 16 9.99 -8.45 -1.47
C ALA A 16 11.41 -8.68 -0.92
N GLN A 17 12.05 -7.62 -0.43
CA GLN A 17 13.39 -7.67 0.17
C GLN A 17 13.39 -8.23 1.61
N GLU A 18 12.23 -8.31 2.27
CA GLU A 18 12.12 -8.83 3.63
C GLU A 18 12.08 -10.37 3.66
N THR A 19 12.63 -10.98 4.72
CA THR A 19 12.64 -12.43 4.88
C THR A 19 11.23 -13.02 4.93
N ARG A 20 11.07 -14.30 4.53
CA ARG A 20 9.77 -14.99 4.59
C ARG A 20 9.18 -15.03 6.01
N GLN A 21 10.04 -15.18 7.02
CA GLN A 21 9.64 -15.16 8.43
C GLN A 21 9.04 -13.80 8.79
N ARG A 22 9.70 -12.71 8.39
CA ARG A 22 9.22 -11.36 8.66
C ARG A 22 7.91 -11.05 7.93
N GLN A 23 7.80 -11.41 6.64
CA GLN A 23 6.55 -11.24 5.89
C GLN A 23 5.39 -12.02 6.53
N THR A 24 5.66 -13.22 7.06
CA THR A 24 4.66 -14.03 7.78
C THR A 24 4.25 -13.37 9.09
N ALA A 25 5.21 -12.83 9.85
CA ALA A 25 4.95 -12.10 11.09
C ALA A 25 4.07 -10.86 10.84
N VAL A 26 4.40 -10.03 9.83
CA VAL A 26 3.56 -8.86 9.48
C VAL A 26 2.14 -9.28 9.13
N ARG A 27 1.96 -10.34 8.34
CA ARG A 27 0.61 -10.85 8.00
C ARG A 27 -0.17 -11.35 9.21
N LYS A 28 0.51 -11.90 10.21
CA LYS A 28 -0.10 -12.29 11.49
C LYS A 28 -0.53 -11.05 12.27
N GLU A 29 0.36 -10.07 12.40
CA GLU A 29 0.07 -8.79 13.06
C GLU A 29 -1.10 -8.04 12.41
N MET A 30 -1.20 -8.05 11.07
CA MET A 30 -2.33 -7.48 10.34
C MET A 30 -3.66 -8.14 10.72
N LYS A 31 -3.68 -9.48 10.86
CA LYS A 31 -4.90 -10.21 11.28
C LYS A 31 -5.24 -9.97 12.75
N GLU A 32 -4.23 -9.77 13.58
CA GLU A 32 -4.36 -9.45 15.00
C GLU A 32 -4.65 -7.96 15.27
N ARG A 33 -4.80 -7.13 14.22
CA ARG A 33 -5.08 -5.69 14.32
C ARG A 33 -4.00 -4.91 15.07
N LYS A 34 -2.73 -5.31 14.88
CA LYS A 34 -1.56 -4.67 15.49
C LYS A 34 -0.80 -3.77 14.51
N VAL A 35 -1.46 -3.29 13.45
CA VAL A 35 -0.85 -2.50 12.39
C VAL A 35 -1.74 -1.30 12.08
N ASP A 36 -1.23 -0.10 12.36
CA ASP A 36 -1.91 1.17 12.06
C ASP A 36 -1.65 1.59 10.61
N ILE A 37 -0.39 1.43 10.16
CA ILE A 37 0.06 1.84 8.83
C ILE A 37 0.83 0.71 8.16
N LEU A 38 0.38 0.30 6.97
CA LEU A 38 1.06 -0.72 6.17
C LEU A 38 1.63 -0.11 4.89
N PHE A 39 2.95 -0.12 4.78
CA PHE A 39 3.67 0.23 3.57
C PHE A 39 3.81 -1.00 2.67
N VAL A 40 3.44 -0.85 1.40
CA VAL A 40 3.56 -1.89 0.37
C VAL A 40 4.03 -1.27 -0.94
N THR A 41 4.64 -2.10 -1.77
CA THR A 41 5.05 -1.70 -3.12
C THR A 41 3.90 -1.89 -4.12
N PRO A 42 3.83 -1.11 -5.22
CA PRO A 42 2.75 -1.24 -6.21
C PRO A 42 2.71 -2.63 -6.85
N GLU A 43 3.86 -3.29 -7.02
CA GLU A 43 3.97 -4.64 -7.57
C GLU A 43 3.21 -5.65 -6.70
N ARG A 44 3.21 -5.46 -5.37
CA ARG A 44 2.50 -6.36 -4.45
C ARG A 44 0.99 -6.28 -4.66
N ILE A 45 0.46 -5.06 -4.82
CA ILE A 45 -0.95 -4.82 -5.12
C ILE A 45 -1.31 -5.38 -6.50
N ALA A 46 -0.49 -5.09 -7.50
CA ALA A 46 -0.71 -5.46 -8.88
C ALA A 46 -0.61 -6.96 -9.18
N LYS A 47 0.27 -7.69 -8.49
CA LYS A 47 0.65 -9.06 -8.85
C LYS A 47 0.19 -10.13 -7.85
N SER A 48 -0.18 -9.74 -6.63
CA SER A 48 -0.55 -10.71 -5.57
C SER A 48 -2.05 -10.75 -5.30
N ALA A 49 -2.77 -11.64 -5.99
CA ALA A 49 -4.18 -11.90 -5.72
C ALA A 49 -4.44 -12.33 -4.26
N GLN A 50 -3.53 -13.13 -3.68
CA GLN A 50 -3.60 -13.53 -2.27
C GLN A 50 -3.55 -12.31 -1.33
N PHE A 51 -2.74 -11.31 -1.66
CA PHE A 51 -2.64 -10.09 -0.86
C PHE A 51 -3.90 -9.23 -0.99
N MET A 52 -4.43 -9.06 -2.20
CA MET A 52 -5.71 -8.37 -2.42
C MET A 52 -6.86 -9.06 -1.67
N ASN A 53 -6.90 -10.39 -1.64
CA ASN A 53 -7.89 -11.15 -0.86
C ASN A 53 -7.71 -10.99 0.66
N LEU A 54 -6.48 -10.78 1.14
CA LEU A 54 -6.23 -10.45 2.55
C LEU A 54 -6.77 -9.04 2.87
N LEU A 55 -6.45 -8.04 2.04
CA LEU A 55 -6.95 -6.68 2.21
C LEU A 55 -8.48 -6.63 2.16
N GLY A 56 -9.11 -7.35 1.23
CA GLY A 56 -10.57 -7.45 1.13
C GLY A 56 -11.23 -8.03 2.38
N ARG A 57 -10.60 -9.03 3.02
CA ARG A 57 -11.08 -9.60 4.29
C ARG A 57 -10.93 -8.61 5.44
N LEU A 58 -9.79 -7.93 5.54
CA LEU A 58 -9.54 -6.92 6.57
C LEU A 58 -10.50 -5.74 6.44
N HIS A 59 -10.74 -5.28 5.22
CA HIS A 59 -11.69 -4.22 4.93
C HIS A 59 -13.12 -4.59 5.35
N LYS A 60 -13.55 -5.84 5.10
CA LYS A 60 -14.89 -6.30 5.51
C LYS A 60 -15.06 -6.42 7.03
N SER A 61 -13.99 -6.71 7.78
CA SER A 61 -14.09 -6.83 9.23
C SER A 61 -13.99 -5.48 9.95
N GLU A 62 -13.03 -4.64 9.57
CA GLU A 62 -12.66 -3.44 10.34
C GLU A 62 -12.65 -2.14 9.52
N GLY A 63 -12.74 -2.25 8.20
CA GLY A 63 -12.54 -1.12 7.29
C GLY A 63 -11.07 -0.82 7.04
N ILE A 64 -10.81 -0.25 5.87
CA ILE A 64 -9.54 0.43 5.57
C ILE A 64 -9.89 1.90 5.62
N GLY A 65 -9.25 2.67 6.50
CA GLY A 65 -9.60 4.07 6.70
C GLY A 65 -9.11 5.00 5.58
N LEU A 66 -7.97 4.68 4.97
CA LEU A 66 -7.33 5.50 3.94
C LEU A 66 -6.39 4.64 3.09
N ILE A 67 -6.33 4.93 1.79
CA ILE A 67 -5.26 4.47 0.91
C ILE A 67 -4.45 5.69 0.47
N ALA A 68 -3.16 5.71 0.80
CA ALA A 68 -2.22 6.71 0.32
C ALA A 68 -1.37 6.12 -0.81
N VAL A 69 -1.27 6.83 -1.93
CA VAL A 69 -0.39 6.50 -3.07
C VAL A 69 0.69 7.56 -3.13
N ASP A 70 1.89 7.20 -2.69
CA ASP A 70 3.03 8.10 -2.71
C ASP A 70 3.79 8.03 -4.03
N GLU A 71 4.49 9.10 -4.38
CA GLU A 71 5.13 9.31 -5.68
C GLU A 71 4.19 9.05 -6.85
N SER A 72 2.99 9.63 -6.78
CA SER A 72 1.93 9.41 -7.78
C SER A 72 2.33 9.82 -9.19
N HIS A 73 3.37 10.64 -9.35
CA HIS A 73 3.94 11.02 -10.64
C HIS A 73 4.48 9.82 -11.44
N CYS A 74 4.78 8.68 -10.79
CA CYS A 74 5.23 7.45 -11.44
C CYS A 74 4.23 6.87 -12.47
N ILE A 75 3.00 7.39 -12.57
CA ILE A 75 2.03 7.03 -13.62
C ILE A 75 2.33 7.69 -14.97
N SER A 76 3.09 8.80 -15.01
CA SER A 76 3.38 9.52 -16.24
C SER A 76 4.49 8.83 -17.03
N GLN A 77 4.20 8.36 -18.24
CA GLN A 77 5.20 7.73 -19.14
C GLN A 77 6.30 8.71 -19.57
N TRP A 78 6.02 10.01 -19.49
CA TRP A 78 6.97 11.08 -19.81
C TRP A 78 7.77 11.53 -18.59
N GLY A 79 7.41 11.04 -17.40
CA GLY A 79 8.19 11.21 -16.18
C GLY A 79 9.42 10.30 -16.19
N HIS A 80 10.53 10.83 -15.71
CA HIS A 80 11.79 10.10 -15.49
C HIS A 80 11.66 8.83 -14.61
N ASP A 81 10.64 8.75 -13.75
CA ASP A 81 10.42 7.66 -12.80
C ASP A 81 9.16 6.82 -13.11
N PHE A 82 8.80 6.66 -14.39
CA PHE A 82 7.65 5.85 -14.79
C PHE A 82 7.71 4.40 -14.26
N ARG A 83 6.61 3.94 -13.65
CA ARG A 83 6.43 2.56 -13.18
C ARG A 83 5.09 1.98 -13.61
N GLN A 84 5.11 1.01 -14.53
CA GLN A 84 3.91 0.39 -15.07
C GLN A 84 2.96 -0.20 -14.02
N ASP A 85 3.48 -0.70 -12.89
CA ASP A 85 2.64 -1.26 -11.82
C ASP A 85 1.78 -0.20 -11.10
N TYR A 86 2.15 1.10 -11.15
CA TYR A 86 1.30 2.18 -10.63
C TYR A 86 -0.02 2.32 -11.41
N LEU A 87 -0.03 2.05 -12.72
CA LEU A 87 -1.24 2.10 -13.54
C LEU A 87 -2.32 1.12 -13.06
N LYS A 88 -1.88 0.00 -12.47
CA LYS A 88 -2.79 -1.02 -11.94
C LYS A 88 -3.44 -0.63 -10.62
N LEU A 89 -2.92 0.37 -9.91
CA LEU A 89 -3.49 0.84 -8.64
C LEU A 89 -4.90 1.43 -8.79
N GLY A 90 -5.32 1.81 -10.01
CA GLY A 90 -6.69 2.22 -10.29
C GLY A 90 -7.74 1.16 -9.89
N MET A 91 -7.37 -0.13 -9.83
CA MET A 91 -8.24 -1.20 -9.36
C MET A 91 -8.69 -1.04 -7.90
N LEU A 92 -7.91 -0.32 -7.07
CA LEU A 92 -8.21 -0.13 -5.65
C LEU A 92 -9.53 0.60 -5.44
N ARG A 93 -9.90 1.56 -6.30
CA ARG A 93 -11.20 2.25 -6.26
C ARG A 93 -12.38 1.30 -6.43
N LYS A 94 -12.22 0.27 -7.25
CA LYS A 94 -13.26 -0.75 -7.49
C LYS A 94 -13.34 -1.76 -6.34
N HIS A 95 -12.21 -2.12 -5.75
CA HIS A 95 -12.15 -3.12 -4.67
C HIS A 95 -12.53 -2.56 -3.30
N PHE A 96 -12.31 -1.28 -3.08
CA PHE A 96 -12.53 -0.60 -1.80
C PHE A 96 -13.42 0.64 -2.00
N PRO A 97 -14.68 0.47 -2.45
CA PRO A 97 -15.59 1.59 -2.62
C PRO A 97 -15.81 2.30 -1.29
N GLY A 98 -15.79 3.65 -1.31
CA GLY A 98 -15.96 4.47 -0.12
C GLY A 98 -14.68 4.69 0.71
N VAL A 99 -13.58 3.98 0.45
CA VAL A 99 -12.29 4.27 1.09
C VAL A 99 -11.66 5.49 0.44
N PRO A 100 -11.33 6.56 1.19
CA PRO A 100 -10.61 7.71 0.66
C PRO A 100 -9.27 7.28 0.05
N ILE A 101 -8.93 7.85 -1.10
CA ILE A 101 -7.63 7.65 -1.75
C ILE A 101 -6.97 9.01 -1.94
N VAL A 102 -5.80 9.18 -1.33
CA VAL A 102 -4.95 10.36 -1.47
C VAL A 102 -3.72 9.98 -2.30
N ALA A 103 -3.39 10.80 -3.28
CA ALA A 103 -2.20 10.66 -4.11
C ALA A 103 -1.25 11.83 -3.79
N THR A 104 0.00 11.53 -3.48
CA THR A 104 1.02 12.52 -3.13
C THR A 104 2.19 12.46 -4.10
N THR A 105 2.73 13.63 -4.43
CA THR A 105 3.96 13.77 -5.21
C THR A 105 4.60 15.10 -4.90
N ALA A 106 5.93 15.15 -4.89
CA ALA A 106 6.68 16.41 -4.87
C ALA A 106 6.82 17.04 -6.27
N THR A 107 6.67 16.23 -7.31
CA THR A 107 6.86 16.61 -8.72
C THR A 107 5.55 16.35 -9.47
N ALA A 108 4.79 17.42 -9.72
CA ALA A 108 3.60 17.36 -10.57
C ALA A 108 3.78 18.37 -11.70
N THR A 109 4.10 17.88 -12.90
CA THR A 109 4.01 18.73 -14.09
C THR A 109 2.52 18.92 -14.42
N PRO A 110 2.08 20.14 -14.77
CA PRO A 110 0.68 20.40 -15.13
C PRO A 110 0.19 19.62 -16.37
N GLN A 111 1.11 19.01 -17.11
CA GLN A 111 0.88 18.28 -18.37
C GLN A 111 1.70 16.99 -18.35
#